data_AF-A0A561TKA1-F1
#
_entry.id   AF-A0A561TKA1-F1
#
_cell.length_a   1.000
_cell.length_b   1.000
_cell.length_c   1.000
_cell.angle_alpha   90.00
_cell.angle_beta   90.00
_cell.angle_gamma   90.00
#
_symmetry.space_group_name_H-M   'P 1'
#
loop_
_entity.id
_entity.type
_entity.pdbx_description
1 polymer ?
#
loop_
_entity_poly.entity_id
_entity_poly.type
_entity_poly.pdbx_seq_one_letter_code
_entity_poly.pdbx_strand_id
1 'polypeptide(L)' 'MSGETGTGPAPGPRARYFTRQGEGVQAVYNLRDAGAYRALGYEETDEATYRASLPNGADGPCLEHLPD' A
#
# COMPACT_ATOMS: atom_id res chain seq x y z
N MET A 1 -28.04 0.91 -24.90
CA MET A 1 -27.52 0.21 -23.71
C MET A 1 -26.40 1.07 -23.14
N SER A 2 -26.72 1.89 -22.14
CA SER A 2 -25.72 2.70 -21.43
C SER A 2 -25.02 1.78 -20.43
N GLY A 3 -23.79 1.40 -20.73
CA GLY A 3 -22.95 0.58 -19.86
C GLY A 3 -22.32 1.43 -18.76
N GLU A 4 -23.12 1.80 -17.76
CA GLU A 4 -22.58 2.12 -16.43
C GLU A 4 -22.51 0.80 -15.64
N THR A 5 -21.32 0.20 -15.57
CA THR A 5 -21.00 -0.75 -14.50
C THR A 5 -19.95 -0.12 -13.62
N GLY A 6 -20.40 0.21 -12.41
CA GLY A 6 -19.73 1.05 -11.45
C GLY A 6 -18.34 0.58 -11.03
N THR A 7 -17.55 1.59 -10.70
CA THR A 7 -16.74 1.69 -9.49
C THR A 7 -15.75 0.56 -9.23
N GLY A 8 -14.46 0.92 -9.31
CA GLY A 8 -13.34 0.16 -8.75
C GLY A 8 -13.55 -0.27 -7.29
N PRO A 9 -12.59 -1.01 -6.71
CA PRO A 9 -12.77 -1.85 -5.52
C PRO A 9 -13.65 -1.20 -4.44
N ALA A 10 -14.65 -1.96 -3.99
CA ALA A 10 -15.71 -1.59 -3.04
C ALA A 10 -15.20 -0.76 -1.84
N PRO A 11 -16.05 0.12 -1.25
CA PRO A 11 -15.69 1.04 -0.17
C PRO A 11 -15.51 0.32 1.17
N GLY A 12 -14.49 -0.53 1.28
CA GLY A 12 -13.84 -0.80 2.55
C GLY A 12 -13.13 0.46 3.05
N PRO A 13 -12.70 0.52 4.32
CA PRO A 13 -11.99 1.68 4.84
C PRO A 13 -10.82 2.02 3.92
N ARG A 14 -10.92 3.17 3.26
CA ARG A 14 -10.03 3.57 2.17
C ARG A 14 -8.60 3.51 2.68
N ALA A 15 -7.85 2.51 2.23
CA ALA A 15 -6.44 2.39 2.56
C ALA A 15 -5.73 3.64 2.05
N ARG A 16 -4.84 4.19 2.86
CA ARG A 16 -3.94 5.27 2.46
C ARG A 16 -2.53 4.73 2.48
N TYR A 17 -1.76 5.06 1.46
CA TYR A 17 -0.40 4.56 1.30
C TYR A 17 0.56 5.69 1.64
N PHE A 18 1.57 5.39 2.42
CA PHE A 18 2.55 6.37 2.87
C PHE A 18 3.96 5.87 2.56
N THR A 19 4.79 6.77 2.05
CA THR A 19 6.20 6.53 1.78
C THR A 19 7.06 7.54 2.52
N ARG A 20 8.31 7.18 2.81
CA ARG A 20 9.31 8.07 3.39
C ARG A 20 10.68 7.64 2.90
N GLN A 21 11.58 8.59 2.65
CA GLN A 21 12.93 8.27 2.19
C GLN A 21 13.64 7.29 3.15
N GLY A 22 14.19 6.22 2.58
CA GLY A 22 14.87 5.16 3.31
C GLY A 22 13.95 4.10 3.94
N GLU A 23 12.63 4.25 3.81
CA GLU A 23 11.63 3.26 4.25
C GLU A 23 10.81 2.73 3.06
N GLY A 24 10.20 1.56 3.25
CA GLY A 24 9.24 1.00 2.30
C GLY A 24 7.88 1.69 2.38
N VAL A 25 7.05 1.48 1.36
CA VAL A 25 5.69 2.01 1.32
C VAL A 25 4.77 1.22 2.27
N GLN A 26 4.00 1.91 3.10
CA GLN A 26 3.10 1.32 4.08
C GLN A 26 1.64 1.58 3.73
N ALA A 27 0.81 0.54 3.78
CA ALA A 27 -0.64 0.64 3.63
C ALA A 27 -1.30 0.77 5.00
N VAL A 28 -2.03 1.86 5.22
CA VAL A 28 -2.71 2.17 6.48
C VAL A 28 -4.22 2.18 6.27
N TYR A 29 -4.93 1.32 7.00
CA TYR A 29 -6.37 1.19 6.93
C TYR A 29 -7.04 1.96 8.07
N ASN A 30 -8.26 2.46 7.85
CA ASN A 30 -9.05 3.19 8.85
C ASN A 30 -8.37 4.45 9.43
N LEU A 31 -7.45 5.06 8.69
CA LEU A 31 -6.74 6.24 9.17
C LEU A 31 -7.69 7.45 9.27
N ARG A 32 -7.84 7.98 10.48
CA ARG A 32 -8.68 9.16 10.75
C ARG A 32 -7.98 10.48 10.43
N ASP A 33 -6.68 10.54 10.68
CA ASP A 33 -5.86 11.73 10.44
C ASP A 33 -4.57 11.38 9.69
N ALA A 34 -4.42 11.92 8.48
CA ALA A 34 -3.19 11.80 7.69
C ALA A 34 -2.16 12.90 8.05
N GLY A 35 -2.56 13.92 8.81
CA GLY A 35 -1.68 14.99 9.27
C GLY A 35 -0.56 14.46 10.17
N ALA A 36 -0.85 13.50 11.04
CA ALA A 36 0.14 12.82 11.87
C ALA A 36 1.27 12.19 11.05
N TYR A 37 0.94 11.52 9.94
CA TYR A 37 1.94 10.92 9.05
C TYR A 37 2.79 11.99 8.34
N ARG A 38 2.15 13.07 7.88
CA ARG A 38 2.88 14.22 7.30
C ARG A 38 3.82 14.88 8.29
N ALA A 39 3.42 15.03 9.55
CA ALA A 39 4.26 15.59 10.62
C ALA A 39 5.49 14.71 10.91
N LEU A 40 5.39 13.41 10.66
CA LEU A 40 6.48 12.44 10.77
C LEU A 40 7.34 12.35 9.48
N GLY A 41 7.05 13.17 8.47
CA GLY A 41 7.79 13.19 7.20
C GLY A 41 7.38 12.11 6.20
N TYR A 42 6.21 11.49 6.38
CA TYR A 42 5.65 10.59 5.38
C TYR A 42 4.87 11.35 4.31
N GLU A 43 5.02 10.91 3.07
CA GLU A 43 4.31 11.39 1.90
C GLU A 43 3.22 10.40 1.51
N GLU A 44 2.01 10.89 1.25
CA GLU A 44 0.91 10.05 0.78
C GLU A 44 1.15 9.68 -0.69
N THR A 45 0.99 8.41 -1.03
CA THR A 45 1.12 7.88 -2.39
C THR A 45 -0.12 7.09 -2.78
N ASP A 46 -0.25 6.79 -4.07
CA ASP A 46 -1.37 6.02 -4.61
C ASP A 46 -1.14 4.50 -4.51
N GLU A 47 -2.23 3.74 -4.64
CA GLU A 47 -2.19 2.27 -4.58
C GLU A 47 -1.29 1.68 -5.67
N ALA A 48 -1.22 2.27 -6.87
CA ALA A 48 -0.43 1.73 -7.97
C ALA A 48 1.06 1.84 -7.66
N THR A 49 1.50 2.97 -7.10
CA THR A 49 2.88 3.16 -6.61
C THR A 49 3.21 2.18 -5.49
N TYR A 50 2.29 1.96 -4.54
CA TYR A 50 2.46 0.92 -3.50
C TYR A 50 2.64 -0.48 -4.13
N ARG A 51 1.75 -0.88 -5.04
CA ARG A 51 1.82 -2.19 -5.71
C ARG A 51 3.10 -2.37 -6.52
N ALA A 52 3.58 -1.30 -7.17
CA ALA A 52 4.85 -1.32 -7.91
C ALA A 52 6.08 -1.39 -7.00
N SER A 53 5.96 -0.93 -5.75
CA SER A 53 7.02 -0.99 -4.74
C SER A 53 7.09 -2.35 -4.02
N LEU A 54 6.05 -3.18 -4.14
CA LEU A 54 6.06 -4.51 -3.56
C LEU A 54 7.10 -5.37 -4.28
N PRO A 55 7.91 -6.16 -3.55
CA PRO A 55 8.74 -7.17 -4.18
C PRO A 55 7.83 -8.08 -4.99
N ASN A 56 8.20 -8.29 -6.25
CA ASN A 56 7.47 -9.22 -7.10
C ASN A 56 7.54 -10.58 -6.40
N GLY A 57 6.42 -11.22 -6.05
CA GLY A 57 6.40 -12.48 -5.31
C GLY A 57 7.11 -13.66 -6.02
N ALA A 58 7.70 -13.42 -7.19
CA ALA A 58 8.61 -14.29 -7.91
C ALA A 58 10.08 -14.20 -7.43
N ASP A 59 10.44 -13.18 -6.65
CA ASP A 59 11.77 -13.02 -6.06
C ASP A 59 11.85 -13.79 -4.73
N GLY A 60 11.85 -15.12 -4.86
CA GLY A 60 12.29 -16.05 -3.82
C GLY A 60 11.24 -16.38 -2.75
N PRO A 61 10.92 -17.68 -2.53
CA PRO A 61 10.34 -18.07 -1.27
C PRO A 61 11.33 -17.72 -0.15
N CYS A 62 10.83 -17.28 1.01
CA CYS A 62 11.61 -17.16 2.24
C CYS A 62 12.10 -18.56 2.70
N LEU A 63 13.00 -19.20 1.95
CA LEU A 63 13.59 -20.51 2.23
C LEU A 63 14.91 -20.42 2.99
N GLU A 64 15.18 -19.33 3.72
CA GLU A 64 16.39 -19.24 4.56
C GLU A 64 16.20 -19.76 5.99
N HIS A 65 15.15 -20.54 6.26
CA HIS A 65 15.04 -21.30 7.52
C HIS A 65 14.40 -22.68 7.31
N LEU A 66 15.07 -23.57 6.56
CA LEU A 66 14.97 -25.00 6.85
C LEU A 66 16.15 -25.37 7.76
N PRO A 67 15.92 -25.70 9.05
CA PRO A 67 16.95 -26.35 9.85
C PRO A 67 17.21 -27.77 9.31
N ASP A 68 18.50 -28.13 9.25
CA ASP A 68 19.06 -29.44 8.90
C ASP A 68 18.44 -30.59 9.71
#